data_AF-A0A971JA50-F1
#
_entry.id   AF-A0A971JA50-F1
#
_cell.length_a   1.000
_cell.length_b   1.000
_cell.length_c   1.000
_cell.angle_alpha   90.00
_cell.angle_beta   90.00
_cell.angle_gamma   90.00
#
_symmetry.space_group_name_H-M   'P 1'
#
loop_
_entity.id
_entity.type
_entity.pdbx_description
1 polymer ?
#
loop_
_entity_poly.entity_id
_entity_poly.type
_entity_poly.pdbx_seq_one_letter_code
_entity_poly.pdbx_strand_id
1 'polypeptide(L)'
;MMKSIGQSIREERKKRGMTQARIAEILGMSRTTISQVENGSVQDIGIRKIIRMLEVLHLEISIRPAGAPPTLDELLRENETL
;
A
#
# COMPACT_ATOMS: atom_id res chain seq x y z
N MET A 1 9.69 -2.84 -5.23
CA MET A 1 8.74 -3.42 -4.25
C MET A 1 8.26 -2.39 -3.22
N MET A 2 9.12 -1.82 -2.37
CA MET A 2 8.64 -0.88 -1.34
C MET A 2 8.08 0.43 -1.93
N LYS A 3 8.63 0.93 -3.04
CA LYS A 3 8.10 2.11 -3.74
C LYS A 3 6.67 1.90 -4.27
N SER A 4 6.39 0.75 -4.90
CA SER A 4 5.06 0.45 -5.46
C SER A 4 4.03 0.24 -4.35
N ILE A 5 4.38 -0.54 -3.31
CA ILE A 5 3.51 -0.74 -2.14
C ILE A 5 3.23 0.59 -1.42
N GLY A 6 4.28 1.39 -1.18
CA GLY A 6 4.16 2.71 -0.54
C GLY A 6 3.25 3.66 -1.31
N GLN A 7 3.35 3.64 -2.65
CA GLN A 7 2.47 4.42 -3.51
C GLN A 7 1.01 3.96 -3.43
N SER A 8 0.74 2.66 -3.52
CA SER A 8 -0.63 2.12 -3.40
C SER A 8 -1.26 2.47 -2.05
N ILE A 9 -0.50 2.34 -0.96
CA ILE A 9 -0.91 2.76 0.39
C ILE A 9 -1.25 4.25 0.41
N ARG A 10 -0.39 5.11 -0.16
CA ARG A 10 -0.58 6.56 -0.19
C ARG A 10 -1.84 6.95 -0.97
N GLU A 11 -2.04 6.34 -2.13
CA GLU A 11 -3.19 6.60 -2.99
C GLU A 11 -4.48 6.19 -2.29
N GLU A 12 -4.53 4.99 -1.72
CA GLU A 12 -5.72 4.52 -1.03
C GLU A 12 -6.02 5.33 0.23
N ARG A 13 -5.00 5.70 1.01
CA ARG A 13 -5.16 6.60 2.16
C ARG A 13 -5.79 7.94 1.73
N LYS A 14 -5.32 8.51 0.62
CA LYS A 14 -5.87 9.77 0.08
C LYS A 14 -7.30 9.61 -0.43
N LYS A 15 -7.61 8.52 -1.15
CA LYS A 15 -8.98 8.22 -1.61
C LYS A 15 -9.96 8.15 -0.44
N ARG A 16 -9.50 7.67 0.72
CA ARG A 16 -10.26 7.60 1.97
C ARG A 16 -10.26 8.88 2.80
N GLY A 17 -9.65 9.97 2.32
CA GLY A 17 -9.60 11.26 3.03
C GLY A 17 -8.78 11.24 4.33
N MET A 18 -7.96 10.22 4.55
CA MET A 18 -7.18 10.09 5.78
C MET A 18 -5.87 10.87 5.69
N THR A 19 -5.44 11.53 6.77
CA THR A 19 -4.10 12.11 6.87
C THR A 19 -3.07 11.06 7.30
N GLN A 20 -1.78 11.32 7.07
CA GLN A 20 -0.71 10.46 7.59
C GLN A 20 -0.73 10.41 9.14
N ALA A 21 -1.09 11.52 9.80
CA ALA A 21 -1.20 11.56 11.26
C ALA A 21 -2.35 10.67 11.76
N ARG A 22 -3.49 10.67 11.06
CA ARG A 22 -4.65 9.87 11.43
C ARG A 22 -4.37 8.36 11.36
N ILE A 23 -3.79 7.90 10.25
CA ILE A 23 -3.44 6.48 10.13
C ILE A 23 -2.32 6.09 11.10
N ALA A 24 -1.36 6.98 11.38
CA ALA A 24 -0.31 6.78 12.37
C ALA A 24 -0.90 6.55 13.77
N GLU A 25 -1.86 7.38 14.18
CA GLU A 25 -2.59 7.27 15.44
C GLU A 25 -3.31 5.92 15.56
N ILE A 26 -4.09 5.52 14.53
CA ILE A 26 -4.82 4.24 14.51
C ILE A 26 -3.86 3.05 14.68
N LEU A 27 -2.68 3.13 14.08
CA LEU A 27 -1.71 2.04 14.05
C LEU A 27 -0.76 2.03 15.26
N GLY A 28 -0.74 3.09 16.07
CA GLY A 28 0.25 3.28 17.12
C GLY A 28 1.67 3.45 16.56
N MET A 29 1.80 4.15 15.43
CA MET A 29 3.08 4.43 14.76
C MET A 29 3.36 5.93 14.71
N SER A 30 4.61 6.31 14.41
CA SER A 30 4.92 7.72 14.17
C SER A 30 4.43 8.16 12.78
N ARG A 31 3.99 9.41 12.65
CA ARG A 31 3.68 10.01 11.33
C ARG A 31 4.87 9.89 10.38
N THR A 32 6.10 10.06 10.89
CA THR A 32 7.34 9.92 10.11
C THR A 32 7.48 8.53 9.51
N THR A 33 7.17 7.47 10.28
CA THR A 33 7.17 6.09 9.79
C THR A 33 6.18 5.93 8.64
N ILE A 34 4.95 6.43 8.76
CA ILE A 34 3.96 6.40 7.67
C ILE A 34 4.49 7.13 6.43
N SER A 35 5.08 8.31 6.61
CA SER A 35 5.67 9.09 5.51
C SER A 35 6.80 8.33 4.80
N GLN A 36 7.68 7.67 5.56
CA GLN A 36 8.80 6.87 5.05
C GLN A 36 8.33 5.58 4.34
N VAL A 37 7.20 5.02 4.75
CA VAL A 37 6.58 3.89 4.04
C VAL A 37 6.00 4.37 2.72
N GLU A 38 5.21 5.44 2.74
CA GLU A 38 4.51 5.97 1.56
C GLU A 38 5.44 6.51 0.47
N ASN A 39 6.63 7.00 0.85
CA ASN A 39 7.65 7.46 -0.10
C ASN A 39 8.68 6.37 -0.46
N GLY A 40 8.58 5.18 0.16
CA GLY A 40 9.52 4.07 -0.03
C GLY A 40 10.94 4.34 0.49
N SER A 41 11.13 5.28 1.42
CA SER A 41 12.43 5.63 2.01
C SER A 41 12.72 4.89 3.32
N VAL A 42 11.78 4.08 3.82
CA VAL A 42 11.99 3.26 5.01
C VAL A 42 13.02 2.16 4.70
N GLN A 43 14.07 2.08 5.52
CA GLN A 43 15.14 1.08 5.33
C GLN A 43 14.71 -0.31 5.77
N ASP A 44 14.03 -0.40 6.91
CA ASP A 44 13.50 -1.64 7.45
C ASP A 44 12.12 -1.40 8.07
N ILE A 45 11.17 -2.24 7.68
CA ILE A 45 9.84 -2.28 8.26
C ILE A 45 9.35 -3.73 8.31
N GLY A 46 9.09 -4.21 9.53
CA GLY A 46 8.55 -5.55 9.73
C GLY A 46 7.20 -5.73 9.03
N ILE A 47 7.02 -6.86 8.34
CA ILE A 47 5.84 -7.17 7.51
C ILE A 47 4.50 -7.01 8.25
N ARG A 48 4.45 -7.31 9.56
CA ARG A 48 3.27 -7.08 10.41
C ARG A 48 2.79 -5.63 10.38
N LYS A 49 3.70 -4.65 10.32
CA LYS A 49 3.33 -3.23 10.25
C LYS A 49 2.68 -2.90 8.90
N ILE A 50 3.22 -3.46 7.81
CA ILE A 50 2.63 -3.32 6.48
C ILE A 50 1.24 -3.95 6.44
N ILE A 51 1.06 -5.17 6.93
CA ILE A 51 -0.25 -5.84 6.97
C ILE A 51 -1.28 -4.99 7.72
N ARG A 52 -0.94 -4.47 8.91
CA ARG A 52 -1.86 -3.59 9.66
C ARG A 52 -2.22 -2.30 8.90
N MET A 53 -1.28 -1.73 8.15
CA MET A 53 -1.57 -0.58 7.28
C MET A 53 -2.56 -0.95 6.17
N LEU A 54 -2.40 -2.12 5.54
CA LEU A 54 -3.30 -2.62 4.52
C LEU A 54 -4.70 -2.88 5.09
N GLU A 55 -4.81 -3.49 6.28
CA GLU A 55 -6.09 -3.74 6.97
C GLU A 55 -6.88 -2.44 7.20
N VAL A 56 -6.24 -1.38 7.71
CA VAL A 56 -6.89 -0.07 7.93
C VAL A 56 -7.35 0.56 6.61
N LEU A 57 -6.64 0.27 5.52
CA LEU A 57 -6.96 0.75 4.18
C LEU A 57 -7.86 -0.20 3.39
N HIS A 58 -8.32 -1.30 4.01
CA HIS A 58 -9.06 -2.38 3.35
C HIS A 58 -8.40 -2.86 2.04
N LEU A 59 -7.08 -2.99 2.10
CA LEU A 59 -6.25 -3.58 1.06
C LEU A 59 -5.76 -4.95 1.54
N GLU A 60 -5.35 -5.77 0.58
CA GLU A 60 -4.71 -7.05 0.84
C GLU A 60 -3.46 -7.21 -0.03
N ILE A 61 -2.58 -8.14 0.39
CA ILE A 61 -1.45 -8.59 -0.40
C ILE A 61 -1.67 -10.06 -0.72
N SER A 62 -1.45 -10.46 -1.97
CA SER A 62 -1.58 -11.84 -2.42
C SER A 62 -0.24 -12.39 -2.89
N ILE A 63 -0.06 -13.71 -2.72
CA ILE A 63 1.09 -14.46 -3.23
C ILE A 63 0.58 -15.35 -4.35
N ARG A 64 1.23 -15.29 -5.52
CA ARG A 64 0.83 -16.05 -6.72
C ARG A 64 2.05 -16.68 -7.37
N PRO A 65 1.90 -17.80 -8.11
CA PRO A 65 2.99 -18.40 -8.87
C PRO A 65 3.61 -17.40 -9.86
N ALA A 66 4.93 -17.45 -10.02
CA ALA A 66 5.62 -16.65 -11.02
C ALA A 66 5.15 -17.05 -12.44
N GLY A 67 4.88 -16.06 -13.29
CA GLY A 67 4.38 -16.29 -14.65
C GLY A 67 2.90 -16.67 -14.72
N ALA A 68 2.14 -16.58 -13.62
CA ALA A 68 0.69 -16.72 -13.69
C ALA A 68 0.11 -15.67 -14.66
N PRO A 69 -0.91 -16.03 -15.46
CA PRO A 69 -1.56 -15.07 -16.34
C PRO A 69 -2.15 -13.90 -15.54
N PRO A 70 -2.23 -12.71 -16.16
CA PRO A 70 -2.80 -11.53 -15.53
C PRO A 70 -4.25 -11.79 -15.10
N THR A 71 -4.69 -11.11 -14.05
CA THR A 71 -6.09 -11.08 -13.66
C THR A 71 -6.91 -10.33 -14.70
N LEU A 72 -8.22 -10.61 -14.72
CA LEU A 72 -9.15 -9.85 -15.57
C LEU A 72 -9.08 -8.34 -15.30
N ASP A 73 -8.98 -7.94 -14.02
CA ASP A 73 -8.88 -6.53 -13.63
C ASP A 73 -7.58 -5.85 -14.07
N GLU A 74 -6.49 -6.61 -14.22
CA GLU A 74 -5.23 -6.11 -14.77
C GLU A 74 -5.36 -5.90 -16.29
N LEU A 75 -5.94 -6.87 -17.00
CA LEU A 75 -6.19 -6.77 -18.45
C LEU A 75 -7.12 -5.61 -18.81
N LEU A 76 -8.18 -5.38 -18.03
CA LEU A 76 -9.11 -4.27 -18.26
C LEU A 76 -8.40 -2.92 -18.12
N ARG A 77 -7.53 -2.76 -17.11
CA ARG A 77 -6.76 -1.52 -16.90
C ARG A 77 -5.77 -1.23 -18.02
N GLU A 78 -5.11 -2.27 -18.56
CA GLU A 78 -4.18 -2.10 -19.68
C GLU A 78 -4.88 -1.57 -20.94
N ASN A 79 -6.10 -2.05 -21.22
CA ASN A 79 -6.90 -1.61 -22.37
C ASN A 79 -7.49 -0.20 -22.21
N GLU A 80 -7.69 0.30 -20.99
CA GLU A 80 -8.16 1.67 -20.73
C GLU A 80 -7.08 2.74 -20.92
N THR A 81 -5.81 2.34 -20.95
CA THR A 81 -4.64 3.22 -21.15
C THR A 81 -4.19 3.35 -22.62
N LEU A 82 -4.87 2.68 -23.56
CA LEU A 82 -4.66 2.75 -25.01
C LEU A 82 -5.74 3.63 -25.68
#